data_AF-A0A1R3S0T5-F1
#
_entry.id   AF-A0A1R3S0T5-F1
#
_cell.length_a   1.000
_cell.length_b   1.000
_cell.length_c   1.000
_cell.angle_alpha   90.00
_cell.angle_beta   90.00
_cell.angle_gamma   90.00
#
_symmetry.space_group_name_H-M   'P 1'
#
loop_
_entity.id
_entity.type
_entity.pdbx_description
1 polymer ?
#
loop_
_entity_poly.entity_id
_entity_poly.type
_entity_poly.pdbx_seq_one_letter_code
_entity_poly.pdbx_strand_id
1 'polypeptide(L)'
;MAPLNLIQRVFEHAALPPQLPGSHDSEIAEVEANLIERMLIATETIRDLAVGSSLWDNLKESPHACKHIHLDGSMNKAQLISSPRKISPEKIVILHITQQNASLLISLESSHKEQVVVFETFEASPRSENVLAAQNALLRDFPDAAAAISLSRFQNDSFIESLASFLVQASSESIQQFTAQAKMAGVSDVWNTVDPAHIREMLINLVEGLGEPLSPPILQKRVRDEVNWKNSEKPWRRSPFWLVFRVGIRRFLALGCPLSEGRIRYKLLQCLFYSQMLNDGMVQLGIENCHFFCGLSFVDDLPSSKRSSRRFLFSLVPNIELYSTRLEVYVKKRYKRHQDIGTTPGVHLRP
;
A
#
# COMPACT_ATOMS: atom_id res chain seq x y z
N MET A 1 -10.42 -10.94 16.58
CA MET A 1 -9.04 -10.65 17.00
C MET A 1 -8.12 -11.51 16.14
N ALA A 2 -7.18 -10.90 15.42
CA ALA A 2 -6.21 -11.64 14.60
C ALA A 2 -5.28 -12.50 15.49
N PRO A 3 -4.76 -13.64 15.00
CA PRO A 3 -3.79 -14.44 15.75
C PRO A 3 -2.55 -13.60 16.08
N LEU A 4 -1.92 -13.88 17.23
CA LEU A 4 -0.81 -13.09 17.81
C LEU A 4 0.36 -12.84 16.82
N ASN A 5 0.55 -13.73 15.84
CA ASN A 5 1.57 -13.59 14.79
C ASN A 5 1.15 -12.59 13.68
N LEU A 6 -0.13 -12.54 13.32
CA LEU A 6 -0.58 -11.71 12.19
C LEU A 6 -0.43 -10.22 12.46
N ILE A 7 -0.76 -9.73 13.66
CA ILE A 7 -0.65 -8.30 13.98
C ILE A 7 0.81 -7.84 13.89
N GLN A 8 1.75 -8.66 14.34
CA GLN A 8 3.17 -8.39 14.21
C GLN A 8 3.62 -8.36 12.74
N ARG A 9 3.25 -9.37 11.94
CA ARG A 9 3.60 -9.41 10.52
C ARG A 9 3.01 -8.23 9.74
N VAL A 10 1.74 -7.90 9.98
CA VAL A 10 1.09 -6.71 9.41
C VAL A 10 1.85 -5.43 9.78
N PHE A 11 2.29 -5.33 11.04
CA PHE A 11 3.11 -4.21 11.47
C PHE A 11 4.47 -4.15 10.74
N GLU A 12 5.16 -5.28 10.61
CA GLU A 12 6.44 -5.37 9.89
C GLU A 12 6.30 -4.89 8.44
N HIS A 13 5.27 -5.34 7.72
CA HIS A 13 5.01 -4.92 6.33
C HIS A 13 4.48 -3.47 6.21
N ALA A 14 3.71 -2.98 7.18
CA ALA A 14 3.12 -1.65 7.13
C ALA A 14 4.06 -0.53 7.60
N ALA A 15 4.83 -0.78 8.65
CA ALA A 15 5.61 0.25 9.36
C ALA A 15 7.11 0.18 9.08
N LEU A 16 7.65 -1.00 8.75
CA LEU A 16 9.10 -1.26 8.65
C LEU A 16 9.85 -0.89 9.93
N PRO A 17 9.60 -1.59 11.06
CA PRO A 17 10.38 -1.40 12.28
C PRO A 17 11.86 -1.73 12.07
N PRO A 18 12.76 -1.26 12.96
CA PRO A 18 14.20 -1.51 12.84
C PRO A 18 14.58 -3.00 12.85
N GLN A 19 13.78 -3.83 13.53
CA GLN A 19 13.99 -5.28 13.58
C GLN A 19 12.95 -5.95 12.68
N LEU A 20 13.42 -6.49 11.56
CA LEU A 20 12.59 -7.25 10.62
C LEU A 20 12.94 -8.75 10.68
N PRO A 21 12.01 -9.62 10.26
CA PRO A 21 12.32 -11.03 10.00
C PRO A 21 13.40 -11.14 8.92
N GLY A 22 14.15 -12.24 8.91
CA GLY A 22 15.19 -12.48 7.92
C GLY A 22 14.78 -13.42 6.79
N SER A 23 13.53 -13.91 6.81
CA SER A 23 12.99 -14.87 5.86
C SER A 23 11.68 -14.37 5.26
N HIS A 24 11.42 -14.76 4.01
CA HIS A 24 10.16 -14.46 3.34
C HIS A 24 8.92 -14.86 4.17
N ASP A 25 7.89 -14.03 4.10
CA ASP A 25 6.61 -14.31 4.70
C ASP A 25 5.75 -15.18 3.77
N SER A 26 5.63 -16.47 4.11
CA SER A 26 4.89 -17.46 3.31
C SER A 26 3.37 -17.26 3.31
N GLU A 27 2.83 -16.53 4.27
CA GLU A 27 1.39 -16.30 4.45
C GLU A 27 1.01 -14.85 4.12
N ILE A 28 1.73 -14.22 3.18
CA ILE A 28 1.60 -12.80 2.84
C ILE A 28 0.16 -12.39 2.46
N ALA A 29 -0.64 -13.31 1.92
CA ALA A 29 -2.04 -13.07 1.56
C ALA A 29 -2.89 -12.68 2.79
N GLU A 30 -2.65 -13.29 3.96
CA GLU A 30 -3.37 -12.96 5.20
C GLU A 30 -3.00 -11.54 5.67
N VAL A 31 -1.72 -11.18 5.54
CA VAL A 31 -1.23 -9.83 5.83
C VAL A 31 -1.88 -8.81 4.89
N GLU A 32 -1.88 -9.07 3.59
CA GLU A 32 -2.46 -8.17 2.58
C GLU A 32 -3.96 -7.97 2.79
N ALA A 33 -4.71 -9.05 3.07
CA ALA A 33 -6.13 -8.96 3.42
C ALA A 33 -6.35 -8.09 4.67
N ASN A 34 -5.49 -8.23 5.69
CA ASN A 34 -5.57 -7.42 6.91
C ASN A 34 -5.25 -5.94 6.65
N LEU A 35 -4.28 -5.65 5.77
CA LEU A 35 -3.95 -4.28 5.35
C LEU A 35 -5.13 -3.62 4.63
N ILE A 36 -5.84 -4.34 3.76
CA ILE A 36 -7.04 -3.84 3.09
C ILE A 36 -8.15 -3.57 4.10
N GLU A 37 -8.40 -4.51 5.02
CA GLU A 37 -9.45 -4.39 6.04
C GLU A 37 -9.25 -3.15 6.93
N ARG A 38 -8.03 -2.94 7.42
CA ARG A 38 -7.70 -1.75 8.22
C ARG A 38 -7.89 -0.46 7.43
N MET A 39 -7.59 -0.47 6.14
CA MET A 39 -7.80 0.69 5.29
C MET A 39 -9.29 0.97 5.04
N LEU A 40 -10.10 -0.07 4.91
CA LEU A 40 -11.56 0.04 4.84
C LEU A 40 -12.11 0.68 6.12
N ILE A 41 -11.73 0.18 7.30
CA ILE A 41 -12.16 0.75 8.58
C ILE A 41 -11.70 2.22 8.71
N ALA A 42 -10.48 2.55 8.29
CA ALA A 42 -9.98 3.93 8.27
C ALA A 42 -10.81 4.83 7.32
N THR A 43 -11.21 4.30 6.17
CA THR A 43 -12.06 4.99 5.19
C THR A 43 -13.48 5.21 5.74
N GLU A 44 -14.06 4.24 6.44
CA GLU A 44 -15.35 4.38 7.11
C GLU A 44 -15.29 5.41 8.23
N THR A 45 -14.23 5.35 9.06
CA THR A 45 -14.03 6.30 10.15
C THR A 45 -13.99 7.74 9.63
N ILE A 46 -13.25 8.01 8.55
CA ILE A 46 -13.18 9.37 8.00
C ILE A 46 -14.47 9.78 7.29
N ARG A 47 -15.16 8.86 6.60
CA ARG A 47 -16.47 9.12 6.00
C ARG A 47 -17.47 9.61 7.06
N ASP A 48 -17.52 8.91 8.20
CA ASP A 48 -18.46 9.24 9.28
C ASP A 48 -18.15 10.60 9.93
N LEU A 49 -16.88 11.02 9.89
CA LEU A 49 -16.42 12.33 10.38
C LEU A 49 -16.59 13.45 9.32
N ALA A 50 -16.53 13.11 8.04
CA ALA A 50 -16.59 14.03 6.91
C ALA A 50 -17.97 13.98 6.21
N VAL A 51 -19.01 14.29 6.99
CA VAL A 51 -20.42 14.27 6.55
C VAL A 51 -20.60 15.10 5.26
N GLY A 52 -21.16 14.49 4.22
CA GLY A 52 -21.52 15.15 2.95
C GLY A 52 -20.50 15.05 1.82
N SER A 53 -19.40 14.29 1.99
CA SER A 53 -18.40 14.09 0.93
C SER A 53 -18.54 12.72 0.26
N SER A 54 -19.16 12.66 -0.93
CA SER A 54 -19.27 11.44 -1.77
C SER A 54 -17.93 10.78 -2.09
N LEU A 55 -16.83 11.54 -2.02
CA LEU A 55 -15.47 11.03 -2.22
C LEU A 55 -15.15 9.83 -1.34
N TRP A 56 -15.60 9.81 -0.07
CA TRP A 56 -15.25 8.73 0.86
C TRP A 56 -16.09 7.48 0.62
N ASP A 57 -17.35 7.65 0.23
CA ASP A 57 -18.19 6.55 -0.24
C ASP A 57 -17.61 5.92 -1.50
N ASN A 58 -17.21 6.76 -2.46
CA ASN A 58 -16.54 6.33 -3.68
C ASN A 58 -15.19 5.66 -3.41
N LEU A 59 -14.41 6.19 -2.45
CA LEU A 59 -13.13 5.59 -2.07
C LEU A 59 -13.35 4.20 -1.50
N LYS A 60 -14.39 3.99 -0.68
CA LYS A 60 -14.67 2.70 -0.02
C LYS A 60 -14.84 1.55 -1.03
N GLU A 61 -15.46 1.83 -2.17
CA GLU A 61 -15.69 0.84 -3.23
C GLU A 61 -14.36 0.29 -3.81
N SER A 62 -13.31 1.11 -3.89
CA SER A 62 -12.02 0.71 -4.47
C SER A 62 -11.28 -0.37 -3.65
N PRO A 63 -11.05 -0.21 -2.32
CA PRO A 63 -10.57 -1.28 -1.46
C PRO A 63 -11.47 -2.50 -1.40
N HIS A 64 -12.81 -2.34 -1.43
CA HIS A 64 -13.71 -3.49 -1.49
C HIS A 64 -13.51 -4.28 -2.79
N ALA A 65 -13.49 -3.62 -3.94
CA ALA A 65 -13.21 -4.27 -5.22
C ALA A 65 -11.83 -4.95 -5.20
N CYS A 66 -10.80 -4.26 -4.71
CA CYS A 66 -9.45 -4.80 -4.57
C CYS A 66 -9.43 -6.10 -3.72
N LYS A 67 -10.13 -6.10 -2.57
CA LYS A 67 -10.28 -7.29 -1.70
C LYS A 67 -10.93 -8.46 -2.42
N HIS A 68 -12.02 -8.20 -3.16
CA HIS A 68 -12.74 -9.24 -3.90
C HIS A 68 -12.01 -9.67 -5.17
N ILE A 69 -11.11 -8.86 -5.72
CA ILE A 69 -10.28 -9.28 -6.85
C ILE A 69 -9.16 -10.19 -6.36
N HIS A 70 -8.50 -9.84 -5.26
CA HIS A 70 -7.34 -10.56 -4.73
C HIS A 70 -7.69 -11.57 -3.62
N LEU A 71 -8.74 -12.39 -3.81
CA LEU A 71 -9.09 -13.42 -2.81
C LEU A 71 -7.97 -14.47 -2.65
N ASP A 72 -7.59 -14.73 -1.40
CA ASP A 72 -6.65 -15.77 -1.00
C ASP A 72 -5.31 -15.74 -1.77
N GLY A 73 -4.85 -14.54 -2.12
CA GLY A 73 -3.59 -14.34 -2.86
C GLY A 73 -3.68 -14.65 -4.36
N SER A 74 -4.87 -14.93 -4.89
CA SER A 74 -5.14 -15.19 -6.30
C SER A 74 -6.08 -14.14 -6.89
N MET A 75 -6.04 -13.95 -8.21
CA MET A 75 -6.98 -13.04 -8.88
C MET A 75 -8.25 -13.76 -9.32
N ASN A 76 -9.39 -13.32 -8.79
CA ASN A 76 -10.70 -13.85 -9.16
C ASN A 76 -11.18 -13.26 -10.50
N LYS A 77 -11.22 -14.09 -11.54
CA LYS A 77 -11.62 -13.67 -12.89
C LYS A 77 -12.99 -13.01 -12.96
N ALA A 78 -14.00 -13.55 -12.26
CA ALA A 78 -15.35 -12.99 -12.27
C ALA A 78 -15.41 -11.59 -11.64
N GLN A 79 -14.62 -11.36 -10.59
CA GLN A 79 -14.48 -10.04 -9.96
C GLN A 79 -13.67 -9.07 -10.83
N LEU A 80 -12.67 -9.57 -11.57
CA LEU A 80 -11.93 -8.80 -12.59
C LEU A 80 -12.79 -8.41 -13.79
N ILE A 81 -13.83 -9.16 -14.13
CA ILE A 81 -14.76 -8.78 -15.19
C ILE A 81 -15.79 -7.79 -14.67
N SER A 82 -16.35 -8.05 -13.48
CA SER A 82 -17.46 -7.25 -12.95
C SER A 82 -17.02 -5.90 -12.37
N SER A 83 -15.81 -5.79 -11.79
CA SER A 83 -15.34 -4.54 -11.19
C SER A 83 -15.09 -3.44 -12.23
N PRO A 84 -14.37 -3.71 -13.34
CA PRO A 84 -14.12 -2.68 -14.34
C PRO A 84 -15.38 -2.33 -15.16
N ARG A 85 -16.37 -3.23 -15.29
CA ARG A 85 -17.69 -2.88 -15.86
C ARG A 85 -18.43 -1.81 -15.07
N LYS A 86 -18.15 -1.69 -13.77
CA LYS A 86 -18.74 -0.69 -12.86
C LYS A 86 -17.89 0.58 -12.77
N ILE A 87 -16.89 0.75 -13.64
CA ILE A 87 -16.06 1.93 -13.66
C ILE A 87 -16.92 3.17 -13.92
N SER A 88 -16.70 4.20 -13.12
CA SER A 88 -17.41 5.47 -13.20
C SER A 88 -16.42 6.57 -12.82
N PRO A 89 -16.78 7.85 -13.04
CA PRO A 89 -15.99 8.94 -12.49
C PRO A 89 -15.81 8.75 -10.98
N GLU A 90 -14.68 9.20 -10.46
CA GLU A 90 -14.32 9.05 -9.03
C GLU A 90 -14.27 7.59 -8.57
N LYS A 91 -13.94 6.63 -9.43
CA LYS A 91 -13.61 5.25 -9.03
C LYS A 91 -12.29 4.82 -9.64
N ILE A 92 -11.56 4.00 -8.89
CA ILE A 92 -10.33 3.37 -9.36
C ILE A 92 -10.37 1.87 -9.08
N VAL A 93 -9.96 1.06 -10.05
CA VAL A 93 -9.66 -0.36 -9.84
C VAL A 93 -8.17 -0.46 -9.56
N ILE A 94 -7.80 -1.09 -8.46
CA ILE A 94 -6.41 -1.25 -8.02
C ILE A 94 -6.04 -2.72 -8.13
N LEU A 95 -5.05 -3.03 -8.95
CA LEU A 95 -4.61 -4.39 -9.22
C LEU A 95 -3.12 -4.54 -8.97
N HIS A 96 -2.74 -5.62 -8.29
CA HIS A 96 -1.36 -6.08 -8.18
C HIS A 96 -1.17 -7.36 -8.99
N ILE A 97 -0.28 -7.32 -9.97
CA ILE A 97 0.03 -8.44 -10.86
C ILE A 97 1.27 -9.12 -10.31
N THR A 98 1.07 -10.04 -9.38
CA THR A 98 2.09 -10.54 -8.45
C THR A 98 3.34 -11.09 -9.17
N GLN A 99 3.16 -11.98 -10.15
CA GLN A 99 4.29 -12.62 -10.84
C GLN A 99 5.02 -11.70 -11.83
N GLN A 100 4.47 -10.52 -12.13
CA GLN A 100 5.10 -9.53 -13.00
C GLN A 100 5.64 -8.33 -12.23
N ASN A 101 5.59 -8.34 -10.88
CA ASN A 101 6.06 -7.22 -10.06
C ASN A 101 5.48 -5.86 -10.50
N ALA A 102 4.23 -5.84 -10.95
CA ALA A 102 3.63 -4.68 -11.59
C ALA A 102 2.28 -4.34 -10.97
N SER A 103 1.95 -3.07 -10.97
CA SER A 103 0.59 -2.59 -10.69
C SER A 103 -0.21 -2.43 -11.97
N LEU A 104 -1.53 -2.41 -11.84
CA LEU A 104 -2.41 -1.80 -12.83
C LEU A 104 -3.50 -1.01 -12.11
N LEU A 105 -3.58 0.28 -12.40
CA LEU A 105 -4.68 1.14 -11.98
C LEU A 105 -5.55 1.42 -13.19
N ILE A 106 -6.86 1.28 -13.02
CA ILE A 106 -7.83 1.57 -14.08
C ILE A 106 -8.82 2.59 -13.53
N SER A 107 -8.91 3.77 -14.17
CA SER A 107 -9.83 4.85 -13.80
C SER A 107 -10.57 5.40 -15.01
N LEU A 108 -11.76 5.97 -14.78
CA LEU A 108 -12.49 6.71 -15.80
C LEU A 108 -12.21 8.20 -15.65
N GLU A 109 -11.73 8.83 -16.71
CA GLU A 109 -11.50 10.26 -16.76
C GLU A 109 -12.33 10.91 -17.86
N SER A 110 -12.76 12.15 -17.60
CA SER A 110 -13.49 12.95 -18.58
C SER A 110 -12.50 13.84 -19.32
N SER A 111 -12.24 13.54 -20.59
CA SER A 111 -11.52 14.45 -21.50
C SER A 111 -12.49 15.48 -22.09
N HIS A 112 -11.97 16.57 -22.66
CA HIS A 112 -12.77 17.66 -23.25
C HIS A 112 -13.73 17.24 -24.37
N LYS A 113 -13.59 16.01 -24.91
CA LYS A 113 -14.39 15.50 -26.03
C LYS A 113 -15.15 14.21 -25.74
N GLU A 114 -14.68 13.38 -24.80
CA GLU A 114 -15.29 12.08 -24.47
C GLU A 114 -14.75 11.53 -23.13
N GLN A 115 -15.42 10.49 -22.60
CA GLN A 115 -14.93 9.73 -21.46
C GLN A 115 -13.91 8.68 -21.93
N VAL A 116 -12.76 8.66 -21.26
CA VAL A 116 -11.66 7.75 -21.55
C VAL A 116 -11.34 6.90 -20.33
N VAL A 117 -11.00 5.64 -20.56
CA VAL A 117 -10.52 4.74 -19.53
C VAL A 117 -9.01 4.77 -19.54
N VAL A 118 -8.45 5.25 -18.42
CA VAL A 118 -7.02 5.42 -18.20
C VAL A 118 -6.47 4.18 -17.52
N PHE A 119 -5.37 3.67 -18.08
CA PHE A 119 -4.58 2.58 -17.55
C PHE A 119 -3.26 3.14 -17.08
N GLU A 120 -2.92 2.95 -15.81
CA GLU A 120 -1.64 3.37 -15.25
C GLU A 120 -0.91 2.15 -14.65
N THR A 121 0.38 2.01 -14.94
CA THR A 121 1.20 0.93 -14.39
C THR A 121 2.49 1.46 -13.79
N PHE A 122 3.00 0.76 -12.78
CA PHE A 122 4.30 0.99 -12.18
C PHE A 122 4.85 -0.29 -11.53
N GLU A 123 6.16 -0.33 -11.33
CA GLU A 123 6.84 -1.41 -10.64
C GLU A 123 6.43 -1.46 -9.15
N ALA A 124 5.91 -2.60 -8.70
CA ALA A 124 5.38 -2.81 -7.36
C ALA A 124 6.47 -2.93 -6.29
N SER A 125 7.65 -3.44 -6.65
CA SER A 125 8.78 -3.67 -5.76
C SER A 125 10.11 -3.41 -6.47
N PRO A 126 10.94 -2.46 -6.01
CA PRO A 126 12.22 -2.17 -6.63
C PRO A 126 13.19 -3.35 -6.55
N ARG A 127 14.11 -3.44 -7.52
CA ARG A 127 15.23 -4.38 -7.49
C ARG A 127 16.04 -4.27 -6.20
N SER A 128 16.49 -5.42 -5.70
CA SER A 128 17.14 -5.50 -4.39
C SER A 128 18.42 -4.66 -4.30
N GLU A 129 19.17 -4.59 -5.40
CA GLU A 129 20.33 -3.70 -5.58
C GLU A 129 19.98 -2.21 -5.32
N ASN A 130 18.86 -1.72 -5.84
CA ASN A 130 18.43 -0.34 -5.63
C ASN A 130 17.98 -0.10 -4.18
N VAL A 131 17.39 -1.11 -3.53
CA VAL A 131 17.00 -1.03 -2.11
C VAL A 131 18.23 -0.96 -1.23
N LEU A 132 19.19 -1.87 -1.42
CA LEU A 132 20.42 -1.93 -0.62
C LEU A 132 21.33 -0.71 -0.83
N ALA A 133 21.32 -0.10 -2.02
CA ALA A 133 22.05 1.12 -2.30
C ALA A 133 21.41 2.39 -1.71
N ALA A 134 20.11 2.35 -1.38
CA ALA A 134 19.40 3.50 -0.84
C ALA A 134 19.75 3.72 0.65
N GLN A 135 20.14 4.95 1.01
CA GLN A 135 20.50 5.27 2.39
C GLN A 135 19.30 5.29 3.37
N ASN A 136 18.08 5.49 2.87
CA ASN A 136 16.88 5.60 3.72
C ASN A 136 15.60 5.28 2.94
N ALA A 137 15.44 5.90 1.77
CA ALA A 137 14.26 5.69 0.93
C ALA A 137 14.61 5.95 -0.55
N LEU A 138 13.96 5.21 -1.44
CA LEU A 138 14.03 5.43 -2.88
C LEU A 138 13.09 6.58 -3.26
N LEU A 139 13.56 7.54 -4.05
CA LEU A 139 12.68 8.51 -4.69
C LEU A 139 12.11 7.86 -5.95
N ARG A 140 10.80 7.68 -5.99
CA ARG A 140 10.10 7.04 -7.11
C ARG A 140 8.94 7.90 -7.61
N ASP A 141 8.75 7.84 -8.91
CA ASP A 141 7.68 8.50 -9.63
C ASP A 141 6.58 7.48 -9.97
N PHE A 142 5.33 7.93 -10.02
CA PHE A 142 4.17 7.09 -10.29
C PHE A 142 3.14 7.84 -11.14
N PRO A 143 2.58 7.23 -12.21
CA PRO A 143 2.94 5.92 -12.76
C PRO A 143 4.24 5.94 -13.57
N ASP A 144 4.73 4.74 -13.92
CA ASP A 144 5.90 4.56 -14.81
C ASP A 144 5.48 4.60 -16.29
N ALA A 145 4.26 4.16 -16.61
CA ALA A 145 3.67 4.25 -17.95
C ALA A 145 2.14 4.35 -17.85
N ALA A 146 1.52 5.00 -18.85
CA ALA A 146 0.08 5.14 -18.90
C ALA A 146 -0.44 5.28 -20.33
N ALA A 147 -1.66 4.80 -20.55
CA ALA A 147 -2.37 4.89 -21.82
C ALA A 147 -3.87 5.01 -21.59
N ALA A 148 -4.59 5.47 -22.60
CA ALA A 148 -6.03 5.64 -22.55
C ALA A 148 -6.72 5.04 -23.78
N ILE A 149 -7.93 4.51 -23.57
CA ILE A 149 -8.84 4.12 -24.65
C ILE A 149 -10.22 4.72 -24.42
N SER A 150 -11.02 4.84 -25.47
CA SER A 150 -12.40 5.30 -25.34
C SER A 150 -13.22 4.35 -24.45
N LEU A 151 -14.17 4.92 -23.69
CA LEU A 151 -15.09 4.12 -22.87
C LEU A 151 -15.85 3.06 -23.69
N SER A 152 -16.25 3.40 -24.92
CA SER A 152 -16.97 2.49 -25.82
C SER A 152 -16.14 1.25 -26.20
N ARG A 153 -14.83 1.40 -26.39
CA ARG A 153 -13.93 0.29 -26.67
C ARG A 153 -13.68 -0.55 -25.43
N PHE A 154 -13.50 0.11 -24.29
CA PHE A 154 -13.33 -0.57 -23.01
C PHE A 154 -14.55 -1.40 -22.61
N GLN A 155 -15.76 -0.90 -22.83
CA GLN A 155 -17.01 -1.61 -22.50
C GLN A 155 -17.33 -2.78 -23.43
N ASN A 156 -16.50 -3.05 -24.44
CA ASN A 156 -16.66 -4.23 -25.27
C ASN A 156 -16.43 -5.50 -24.42
N ASP A 157 -17.43 -6.40 -24.40
CA ASP A 157 -17.38 -7.62 -23.60
C ASP A 157 -16.16 -8.49 -23.91
N SER A 158 -15.81 -8.63 -25.19
CA SER A 158 -14.64 -9.43 -25.59
C SER A 158 -13.33 -8.81 -25.11
N PHE A 159 -13.22 -7.48 -25.09
CA PHE A 159 -12.05 -6.79 -24.58
C PHE A 159 -11.88 -7.02 -23.08
N ILE A 160 -12.95 -6.86 -22.29
CA ILE A 160 -12.91 -7.08 -20.83
C ILE A 160 -12.58 -8.55 -20.51
N GLU A 161 -13.16 -9.51 -21.23
CA GLU A 161 -12.87 -10.93 -21.06
C GLU A 161 -11.42 -11.28 -21.39
N SER A 162 -10.88 -10.74 -22.49
CA SER A 162 -9.48 -10.92 -22.87
C SER A 162 -8.54 -10.28 -21.85
N LEU A 163 -8.84 -9.06 -21.41
CA LEU A 163 -8.06 -8.36 -20.38
C LEU A 163 -8.06 -9.14 -19.07
N ALA A 164 -9.23 -9.60 -18.60
CA ALA A 164 -9.33 -10.38 -17.37
C ALA A 164 -8.57 -11.72 -17.47
N SER A 165 -8.67 -12.41 -18.60
CA SER A 165 -7.94 -13.67 -18.84
C SER A 165 -6.43 -13.44 -18.83
N PHE A 166 -5.97 -12.40 -19.54
CA PHE A 166 -4.57 -11.99 -19.57
C PHE A 166 -4.05 -11.68 -18.16
N LEU A 167 -4.78 -10.88 -17.38
CA LEU A 167 -4.36 -10.50 -16.03
C LEU A 167 -4.26 -11.71 -15.11
N VAL A 168 -5.26 -12.59 -15.10
CA VAL A 168 -5.25 -13.82 -14.29
C VAL A 168 -4.02 -14.68 -14.62
N GLN A 169 -3.76 -14.85 -15.92
CA GLN A 169 -2.59 -15.60 -16.39
C GLN A 169 -1.29 -14.92 -15.95
N ALA A 170 -1.13 -13.61 -16.24
CA ALA A 170 0.06 -12.84 -15.90
C ALA A 170 0.35 -12.81 -14.39
N SER A 171 -0.68 -12.84 -13.54
CA SER A 171 -0.51 -12.89 -12.09
C SER A 171 -0.27 -14.29 -11.52
N SER A 172 -0.43 -15.35 -12.31
CA SER A 172 -0.24 -16.74 -11.89
C SER A 172 1.05 -17.35 -12.47
N GLU A 173 1.43 -16.94 -13.68
CA GLU A 173 2.59 -17.47 -14.39
C GLU A 173 3.84 -16.63 -14.14
N SER A 174 4.89 -17.27 -13.63
CA SER A 174 6.24 -16.69 -13.60
C SER A 174 6.89 -16.86 -14.97
N ILE A 175 7.19 -15.76 -15.67
CA ILE A 175 7.96 -15.84 -16.92
C ILE A 175 9.43 -16.00 -16.52
N GLN A 176 9.93 -17.24 -16.57
CA GLN A 176 11.33 -17.57 -16.23
C GLN A 176 12.36 -17.02 -17.23
N GLN A 177 11.93 -16.30 -18.29
CA GLN A 177 12.76 -15.98 -19.47
C GLN A 177 13.98 -15.09 -19.20
N PHE A 178 14.10 -14.49 -18.02
CA PHE A 178 15.29 -13.70 -17.64
C PHE A 178 16.18 -14.33 -16.55
N THR A 179 15.89 -15.55 -16.10
CA THR A 179 16.67 -16.23 -15.03
C THR A 179 17.98 -16.85 -15.51
N ALA A 180 18.18 -17.01 -16.82
CA ALA A 180 19.41 -17.59 -17.35
C ALA A 180 20.64 -16.67 -17.20
N GLN A 181 20.44 -15.34 -17.15
CA GLN A 181 21.54 -14.36 -17.10
C GLN A 181 22.08 -14.10 -15.68
N ALA A 182 21.24 -14.08 -14.63
CA ALA A 182 21.73 -13.81 -13.28
C ALA A 182 22.45 -15.02 -12.65
N LYS A 183 22.06 -16.25 -13.02
CA LYS A 183 22.79 -17.47 -12.65
C LYS A 183 24.26 -17.49 -13.11
N MET A 184 24.60 -16.74 -14.16
CA MET A 184 25.98 -16.60 -14.66
C MET A 184 26.81 -15.53 -13.92
N ALA A 185 26.16 -14.64 -13.16
CA ALA A 185 26.82 -13.52 -12.46
C ALA A 185 27.10 -13.80 -10.97
N GLY A 186 26.87 -15.04 -10.49
CA GLY A 186 27.10 -15.42 -9.08
C GLY A 186 26.09 -14.84 -8.09
N VAL A 187 25.11 -14.06 -8.56
CA VAL A 187 23.97 -13.58 -7.77
C VAL A 187 22.81 -14.55 -8.00
N SER A 188 22.40 -15.28 -6.97
CA SER A 188 21.26 -16.18 -7.06
C SER A 188 19.99 -15.40 -7.44
N ASP A 189 19.28 -15.83 -8.49
CA ASP A 189 18.03 -15.22 -8.99
C ASP A 189 16.95 -15.07 -7.91
N VAL A 190 17.06 -15.84 -6.83
CA VAL A 190 16.10 -15.88 -5.70
C VAL A 190 16.04 -14.55 -4.93
N TRP A 191 17.01 -13.67 -5.13
CA TRP A 191 17.19 -12.44 -4.36
C TRP A 191 16.62 -11.21 -5.06
N ASN A 192 16.33 -11.26 -6.36
CA ASN A 192 15.91 -10.09 -7.13
C ASN A 192 14.42 -10.10 -7.46
N THR A 193 13.85 -8.92 -7.75
CA THR A 193 12.47 -8.81 -8.21
C THR A 193 12.36 -9.06 -9.70
N VAL A 194 11.18 -9.53 -10.13
CA VAL A 194 10.85 -9.69 -11.55
C VAL A 194 10.81 -8.32 -12.23
N ASP A 195 11.29 -8.24 -13.47
CA ASP A 195 11.18 -7.03 -14.27
C ASP A 195 9.72 -6.80 -14.70
N PRO A 196 9.12 -5.62 -14.39
CA PRO A 196 7.75 -5.30 -14.77
C PRO A 196 7.56 -5.04 -16.27
N ALA A 197 8.62 -5.14 -17.07
CA ALA A 197 8.62 -4.95 -18.51
C ALA A 197 7.44 -5.60 -19.22
N HIS A 198 6.99 -6.81 -18.84
CA HIS A 198 5.85 -7.44 -19.53
C HIS A 198 4.54 -6.64 -19.42
N ILE A 199 4.21 -6.08 -18.26
CA ILE A 199 2.98 -5.26 -18.13
C ILE A 199 3.19 -3.91 -18.80
N ARG A 200 4.36 -3.31 -18.60
CA ARG A 200 4.69 -2.01 -19.17
C ARG A 200 4.79 -2.02 -20.70
N GLU A 201 5.45 -3.01 -21.27
CA GLU A 201 5.80 -3.08 -22.70
C GLU A 201 4.79 -3.89 -23.51
N MET A 202 4.00 -4.76 -22.89
CA MET A 202 2.95 -5.48 -23.61
C MET A 202 1.57 -4.85 -23.41
N LEU A 203 1.11 -4.73 -22.15
CA LEU A 203 -0.25 -4.26 -21.90
C LEU A 203 -0.40 -2.78 -22.25
N ILE A 204 0.48 -1.90 -21.74
CA ILE A 204 0.33 -0.46 -22.01
C ILE A 204 0.49 -0.17 -23.49
N ASN A 205 1.53 -0.70 -24.16
CA ASN A 205 1.70 -0.51 -25.61
C ASN A 205 0.51 -1.03 -26.43
N LEU A 206 -0.15 -2.11 -26.01
CA LEU A 206 -1.39 -2.60 -26.64
C LEU A 206 -2.53 -1.60 -26.42
N VAL A 207 -2.71 -1.08 -25.20
CA VAL A 207 -3.71 -0.05 -24.91
C VAL A 207 -3.43 1.22 -25.72
N GLU A 208 -2.18 1.65 -25.84
CA GLU A 208 -1.77 2.77 -26.69
C GLU A 208 -2.13 2.55 -28.15
N GLY A 209 -1.83 1.36 -28.71
CA GLY A 209 -2.20 1.02 -30.09
C GLY A 209 -3.71 0.97 -30.34
N LEU A 210 -4.51 0.69 -29.29
CA LEU A 210 -5.96 0.71 -29.33
C LEU A 210 -6.57 2.09 -29.05
N GLY A 211 -5.78 3.06 -28.59
CA GLY A 211 -6.27 4.37 -28.19
C GLY A 211 -5.19 5.42 -28.34
N GLU A 212 -4.71 5.95 -27.22
CA GLU A 212 -3.69 6.98 -27.21
C GLU A 212 -2.71 6.83 -26.02
N PRO A 213 -1.45 7.24 -26.19
CA PRO A 213 -0.51 7.36 -25.09
C PRO A 213 -0.94 8.50 -24.15
N LEU A 214 -0.72 8.32 -22.85
CA LEU A 214 -1.09 9.31 -21.83
C LEU A 214 0.10 9.66 -20.95
N SER A 215 0.25 10.95 -20.63
CA SER A 215 1.22 11.44 -19.64
C SER A 215 0.49 12.07 -18.45
N PRO A 216 0.01 11.26 -17.50
CA PRO A 216 -0.72 11.76 -16.35
C PRO A 216 0.20 12.51 -15.37
N PRO A 217 -0.35 13.34 -14.48
CA PRO A 217 0.44 14.04 -13.47
C PRO A 217 1.24 13.05 -12.61
N ILE A 218 2.56 13.26 -12.52
CA ILE A 218 3.44 12.38 -11.77
C ILE A 218 3.28 12.57 -10.26
N LEU A 219 3.06 11.45 -9.58
CA LEU A 219 3.11 11.32 -8.14
C LEU A 219 4.53 10.91 -7.72
N GLN A 220 5.31 11.87 -7.23
CA GLN A 220 6.61 11.55 -6.63
C GLN A 220 6.46 11.17 -5.14
N LYS A 221 7.10 10.06 -4.74
CA LYS A 221 7.04 9.51 -3.38
C LYS A 221 8.40 8.95 -2.96
N ARG A 222 8.76 9.20 -1.71
CA ARG A 222 9.84 8.46 -1.02
C ARG A 222 9.30 7.11 -0.56
N VAL A 223 9.84 6.03 -1.11
CA VAL A 223 9.46 4.64 -0.83
C VAL A 223 10.54 4.02 0.04
N ARG A 224 10.17 3.67 1.27
CA ARG A 224 10.99 2.79 2.12
C ARG A 224 10.67 1.35 1.79
N ASP A 225 11.71 0.57 1.57
CA ASP A 225 11.68 -0.86 1.37
C ASP A 225 12.94 -1.46 2.00
N GLU A 226 12.92 -2.76 2.26
CA GLU A 226 13.99 -3.47 2.96
C GLU A 226 14.18 -4.86 2.35
N VAL A 227 15.43 -5.29 2.27
CA VAL A 227 15.82 -6.64 1.88
C VAL A 227 16.60 -7.22 3.06
N ASN A 228 15.91 -7.94 3.93
CA ASN A 228 16.52 -8.50 5.13
C ASN A 228 16.68 -10.02 4.98
N TRP A 229 17.92 -10.50 5.08
CA TRP A 229 18.24 -11.89 4.88
C TRP A 229 18.95 -12.47 6.11
N LYS A 230 18.47 -13.59 6.63
CA LYS A 230 19.12 -14.34 7.73
C LYS A 230 19.11 -15.84 7.42
N ASN A 231 20.06 -16.30 6.60
CA ASN A 231 20.26 -17.72 6.27
C ASN A 231 18.97 -18.44 5.81
N SER A 232 18.15 -17.78 4.99
CA SER A 232 16.90 -18.33 4.44
C SER A 232 16.98 -18.52 2.92
N GLU A 233 16.06 -19.31 2.36
CA GLU A 233 15.96 -19.49 0.90
C GLU A 233 15.62 -18.17 0.20
N LYS A 234 14.62 -17.45 0.71
CA LYS A 234 14.22 -16.12 0.23
C LYS A 234 14.35 -15.08 1.36
N PRO A 235 14.87 -13.88 1.07
CA PRO A 235 14.92 -12.81 2.06
C PRO A 235 13.51 -12.36 2.45
N TRP A 236 13.38 -11.80 3.65
CA TRP A 236 12.20 -11.02 3.97
C TRP A 236 12.17 -9.75 3.12
N ARG A 237 11.02 -9.46 2.54
CA ARG A 237 10.75 -8.21 1.82
C ARG A 237 9.37 -7.69 2.19
N ARG A 238 9.22 -6.38 2.10
CA ARG A 238 7.92 -5.73 2.26
C ARG A 238 6.93 -6.25 1.22
N SER A 239 5.64 -6.34 1.57
CA SER A 239 4.58 -6.66 0.61
C SER A 239 4.59 -5.63 -0.53
N PRO A 240 4.79 -6.05 -1.79
CA PRO A 240 4.68 -5.16 -2.96
C PRO A 240 3.25 -4.62 -3.13
N PHE A 241 2.25 -5.46 -2.84
CA PHE A 241 0.84 -5.07 -2.85
C PHE A 241 0.59 -3.84 -1.97
N TRP A 242 1.22 -3.75 -0.80
CA TRP A 242 1.05 -2.61 0.08
C TRP A 242 1.51 -1.27 -0.54
N LEU A 243 2.52 -1.30 -1.40
CA LEU A 243 2.90 -0.11 -2.17
C LEU A 243 1.83 0.20 -3.22
N VAL A 244 1.44 -0.79 -4.02
CA VAL A 244 0.42 -0.68 -5.07
C VAL A 244 -0.88 -0.09 -4.52
N PHE A 245 -1.36 -0.66 -3.41
CA PHE A 245 -2.60 -0.25 -2.76
C PHE A 245 -2.53 1.19 -2.23
N ARG A 246 -1.43 1.55 -1.56
CA ARG A 246 -1.23 2.93 -1.08
C ARG A 246 -1.09 3.95 -2.19
N VAL A 247 -0.44 3.59 -3.30
CA VAL A 247 -0.31 4.47 -4.47
C VAL A 247 -1.68 4.61 -5.14
N GLY A 248 -2.42 3.52 -5.35
CA GLY A 248 -3.77 3.54 -5.93
C GLY A 248 -4.74 4.43 -5.15
N ILE A 249 -4.77 4.34 -3.81
CA ILE A 249 -5.57 5.25 -2.96
C ILE A 249 -5.13 6.71 -3.11
N ARG A 250 -3.82 6.95 -3.21
CA ARG A 250 -3.33 8.32 -3.40
C ARG A 250 -3.66 8.87 -4.78
N ARG A 251 -3.63 8.04 -5.83
CA ARG A 251 -4.06 8.38 -7.19
C ARG A 251 -5.56 8.69 -7.22
N PHE A 252 -6.39 7.85 -6.61
CA PHE A 252 -7.82 8.11 -6.43
C PHE A 252 -8.08 9.50 -5.82
N LEU A 253 -7.41 9.81 -4.71
CA LEU A 253 -7.58 11.10 -4.04
C LEU A 253 -7.08 12.27 -4.90
N ALA A 254 -6.07 12.06 -5.74
CA ALA A 254 -5.58 13.07 -6.67
C ALA A 254 -6.56 13.32 -7.84
N LEU A 255 -7.33 12.31 -8.24
CA LEU A 255 -8.38 12.44 -9.26
C LEU A 255 -9.63 13.15 -8.71
N GLY A 256 -10.02 12.86 -7.46
CA GLY A 256 -11.26 13.37 -6.88
C GLY A 256 -11.15 14.72 -6.17
N CYS A 257 -9.96 15.28 -5.96
CA CYS A 257 -9.81 16.61 -5.35
C CYS A 257 -8.49 17.29 -5.72
N PRO A 258 -8.34 18.61 -5.50
CA PRO A 258 -7.10 19.33 -5.81
C PRO A 258 -5.88 18.68 -5.13
N LEU A 259 -4.74 18.65 -5.82
CA LEU A 259 -3.53 17.92 -5.38
C LEU A 259 -3.12 18.18 -3.92
N SER A 260 -3.21 19.43 -3.46
CA SER A 260 -2.84 19.79 -2.10
C SER A 260 -3.80 19.22 -1.05
N GLU A 261 -5.08 19.12 -1.39
CA GLU A 261 -6.13 18.57 -0.53
C GLU A 261 -6.08 17.04 -0.52
N GLY A 262 -5.93 16.41 -1.69
CA GLY A 262 -5.80 14.96 -1.81
C GLY A 262 -4.60 14.43 -1.02
N ARG A 263 -3.49 15.17 -0.99
CA ARG A 263 -2.33 14.86 -0.14
C ARG A 263 -2.66 14.90 1.36
N ILE A 264 -3.44 15.88 1.81
CA ILE A 264 -3.84 16.02 3.22
C ILE A 264 -4.80 14.88 3.60
N ARG A 265 -5.82 14.64 2.77
CA ARG A 265 -6.79 13.55 2.93
C ARG A 265 -6.10 12.19 3.00
N TYR A 266 -5.11 11.95 2.13
CA TYR A 266 -4.29 10.73 2.16
C TYR A 266 -3.50 10.58 3.46
N LYS A 267 -2.83 11.65 3.92
CA LYS A 267 -2.09 11.62 5.18
C LYS A 267 -3.01 11.33 6.37
N LEU A 268 -4.19 11.96 6.40
CA LEU A 268 -5.18 11.73 7.45
C LEU A 268 -5.65 10.27 7.47
N LEU A 269 -5.93 9.70 6.29
CA LEU A 269 -6.30 8.29 6.16
C LEU A 269 -5.18 7.35 6.65
N GLN A 270 -3.92 7.64 6.31
CA GLN A 270 -2.77 6.90 6.85
C GLN A 270 -2.67 7.02 8.38
N CYS A 271 -2.92 8.20 8.96
CA CYS A 271 -2.95 8.36 10.42
C CYS A 271 -4.01 7.48 11.07
N LEU A 272 -5.22 7.43 10.53
CA LEU A 272 -6.29 6.57 11.03
C LEU A 272 -5.92 5.08 10.91
N PHE A 273 -5.38 4.67 9.76
CA PHE A 273 -4.89 3.32 9.53
C PHE A 273 -3.82 2.90 10.58
N TYR A 274 -2.79 3.72 10.78
CA TYR A 274 -1.73 3.42 11.75
C TYR A 274 -2.23 3.54 13.20
N SER A 275 -3.18 4.43 13.49
CA SER A 275 -3.82 4.52 14.81
C SER A 275 -4.59 3.25 15.18
N GLN A 276 -5.30 2.65 14.21
CA GLN A 276 -5.98 1.37 14.43
C GLN A 276 -4.97 0.24 14.66
N MET A 277 -3.92 0.19 13.85
CA MET A 277 -2.85 -0.80 14.01
C MET A 277 -2.15 -0.68 15.36
N LEU A 278 -1.91 0.54 15.82
CA LEU A 278 -1.39 0.83 17.15
C LEU A 278 -2.30 0.30 18.25
N ASN A 279 -3.59 0.58 18.19
CA ASN A 279 -4.54 0.13 19.22
C ASN A 279 -4.55 -1.40 19.36
N ASP A 280 -4.54 -2.11 18.24
CA ASP A 280 -4.47 -3.58 18.24
C ASP A 280 -3.09 -4.09 18.71
N GLY A 281 -2.04 -3.38 18.30
CA GLY A 281 -0.66 -3.67 18.62
C GLY A 281 -0.26 -3.37 20.07
N MET A 282 -0.91 -2.44 20.78
CA MET A 282 -0.53 -2.07 22.16
C MET A 282 -0.54 -3.26 23.13
N VAL A 283 -1.39 -4.25 22.90
CA VAL A 283 -1.46 -5.46 23.73
C VAL A 283 -0.37 -6.47 23.34
N GLN A 284 0.03 -6.49 22.06
CA GLN A 284 0.76 -7.61 21.46
C GLN A 284 2.21 -7.28 21.03
N LEU A 285 2.52 -6.01 20.79
CA LEU A 285 3.82 -5.54 20.35
C LEU A 285 4.70 -5.14 21.55
N GLY A 286 6.02 -5.31 21.37
CA GLY A 286 7.02 -4.81 22.31
C GLY A 286 6.98 -3.28 22.44
N ILE A 287 7.45 -2.77 23.58
CA ILE A 287 7.46 -1.33 23.89
C ILE A 287 8.22 -0.53 22.83
N GLU A 288 9.34 -1.06 22.34
CA GLU A 288 10.16 -0.42 21.31
C GLU A 288 9.39 -0.22 19.99
N ASN A 289 8.59 -1.21 19.58
CA ASN A 289 7.75 -1.14 18.39
C ASN A 289 6.62 -0.12 18.57
N CYS A 290 6.01 -0.05 19.75
CA CYS A 290 5.02 0.98 20.09
C CYS A 290 5.62 2.40 20.08
N HIS A 291 6.87 2.57 20.53
CA HIS A 291 7.59 3.84 20.43
C HIS A 291 7.89 4.22 18.98
N PHE A 292 8.37 3.27 18.18
CA PHE A 292 8.65 3.50 16.76
C PHE A 292 7.42 4.01 16.01
N PHE A 293 6.25 3.42 16.28
CA PHE A 293 4.97 3.90 15.77
C PHE A 293 4.66 5.36 16.09
N CYS A 294 4.96 5.81 17.32
CA CYS A 294 4.72 7.20 17.70
C CYS A 294 5.56 8.17 16.85
N GLY A 295 6.76 7.76 16.45
CA GLY A 295 7.60 8.51 15.50
C GLY A 295 7.11 8.49 14.05
N LEU A 296 6.20 7.57 13.69
CA LEU A 296 5.53 7.56 12.38
C LEU A 296 4.33 8.52 12.33
N SER A 297 3.95 9.13 13.44
CA SER A 297 2.86 10.12 13.52
C SER A 297 3.19 11.31 12.63
N PHE A 298 2.55 11.39 11.46
CA PHE A 298 2.75 12.38 10.39
C PHE A 298 2.49 13.86 10.75
N VAL A 299 2.34 14.18 12.04
CA VAL A 299 2.02 15.52 12.55
C VAL A 299 3.19 16.50 12.31
N ASP A 300 4.43 16.02 12.40
CA ASP A 300 5.62 16.88 12.27
C ASP A 300 5.94 17.28 10.82
N ASP A 301 5.48 16.49 9.83
CA ASP A 301 5.72 16.70 8.39
C ASP A 301 4.65 17.58 7.70
N LEU A 302 3.80 18.26 8.46
CA LEU A 302 2.82 19.21 7.93
C LEU A 302 3.42 20.63 7.90
N PRO A 303 3.46 21.29 6.73
CA PRO A 303 4.09 22.60 6.60
C PRO A 303 3.49 23.59 7.60
N SER A 304 4.37 24.21 8.39
CA SER A 304 4.05 25.16 9.46
C SER A 304 3.21 26.35 8.98
N SER A 305 3.17 26.60 7.67
CA SER A 305 2.57 27.77 7.04
C SER A 305 1.05 27.72 6.87
N LYS A 306 0.36 26.58 7.04
CA LYS A 306 -1.10 26.50 6.90
C LYS A 306 -1.80 26.25 8.24
N ARG A 307 -1.94 27.32 9.05
CA ARG A 307 -2.78 27.35 10.28
C ARG A 307 -4.21 26.85 10.03
N SER A 308 -4.77 27.08 8.83
CA SER A 308 -6.10 26.60 8.44
C SER A 308 -6.16 25.08 8.28
N SER A 309 -5.11 24.44 7.76
CA SER A 309 -5.04 22.99 7.58
C SER A 309 -4.84 22.26 8.89
N ARG A 310 -4.10 22.84 9.85
CA ARG A 310 -4.02 22.31 11.22
C ARG A 310 -5.38 22.38 11.92
N ARG A 311 -6.07 23.51 11.88
CA ARG A 311 -7.43 23.62 12.45
C ARG A 311 -8.42 22.63 11.82
N PHE A 312 -8.35 22.41 10.51
CA PHE A 312 -9.17 21.40 9.82
C PHE A 312 -8.88 19.96 10.27
N LEU A 313 -7.59 19.61 10.48
CA LEU A 313 -7.19 18.30 11.01
C LEU A 313 -7.61 18.12 12.47
N PHE A 314 -7.45 19.15 13.31
CA PHE A 314 -7.89 19.15 14.71
C PHE A 314 -9.42 19.16 14.85
N SER A 315 -10.15 19.76 13.89
CA SER A 315 -11.62 19.72 13.86
C SER A 315 -12.18 18.40 13.34
N LEU A 316 -11.47 17.69 12.48
CA LEU A 316 -11.92 16.43 11.89
C LEU A 316 -11.74 15.24 12.83
N VAL A 317 -10.72 15.23 13.70
CA VAL A 317 -10.47 14.08 14.57
C VAL A 317 -10.00 14.51 15.97
N PRO A 318 -10.92 14.80 16.91
CA PRO A 318 -10.59 14.98 18.33
C PRO A 318 -9.81 13.78 18.89
N ASN A 319 -10.04 12.60 18.31
CA ASN A 319 -9.42 11.37 18.72
C ASN A 319 -7.92 11.29 18.39
N ILE A 320 -7.38 11.92 17.33
CA ILE A 320 -5.93 11.77 17.00
C ILE A 320 -5.05 12.40 18.09
N GLU A 321 -5.43 13.57 18.58
CA GLU A 321 -4.74 14.25 19.69
C GLU A 321 -4.97 13.52 21.02
N LEU A 322 -6.19 13.00 21.25
CA LEU A 322 -6.51 12.15 22.39
C LEU A 322 -5.71 10.83 22.37
N TYR A 323 -5.51 10.24 21.20
CA TYR A 323 -4.76 8.99 20.98
C TYR A 323 -3.27 9.23 21.20
N SER A 324 -2.68 10.29 20.65
CA SER A 324 -1.29 10.68 20.93
C SER A 324 -1.05 10.83 22.43
N THR A 325 -1.97 11.52 23.12
CA THR A 325 -1.90 11.73 24.58
C THR A 325 -2.09 10.43 25.36
N ARG A 326 -3.05 9.58 24.98
CA ARG A 326 -3.30 8.27 25.63
C ARG A 326 -2.14 7.29 25.40
N LEU A 327 -1.53 7.29 24.22
CA LEU A 327 -0.38 6.47 23.86
C LEU A 327 0.86 6.91 24.65
N GLU A 328 1.14 8.21 24.76
CA GLU A 328 2.21 8.70 25.62
C GLU A 328 2.04 8.25 27.07
N VAL A 329 0.83 8.35 27.62
CA VAL A 329 0.52 7.91 28.99
C VAL A 329 0.68 6.40 29.12
N TYR A 330 0.23 5.62 28.13
CA TYR A 330 0.35 4.16 28.13
C TYR A 330 1.82 3.72 28.08
N VAL A 331 2.60 4.29 27.16
CA VAL A 331 4.03 4.03 26.99
C VAL A 331 4.79 4.37 28.27
N LYS A 332 4.56 5.55 28.86
CA LYS A 332 5.15 5.95 30.15
C LYS A 332 4.79 4.96 31.28
N LYS A 333 3.54 4.50 31.35
CA LYS A 333 3.09 3.51 32.35
C LYS A 333 3.67 2.11 32.14
N ARG A 334 3.84 1.67 30.89
CA ARG A 334 4.40 0.35 30.56
C ARG A 334 5.92 0.34 30.77
N TYR A 335 6.60 1.43 30.43
CA TYR A 335 8.02 1.64 30.71
C TYR A 335 8.30 1.63 32.22
N LYS A 336 7.47 2.34 33.01
CA LYS A 336 7.58 2.34 34.49
C LYS A 336 7.40 0.93 35.08
N ARG A 337 6.41 0.16 34.61
CA ARG A 337 6.23 -1.25 35.03
C ARG A 337 7.43 -2.15 34.68
N HIS A 338 8.09 -1.93 33.53
CA HIS A 338 9.30 -2.67 33.19
C HIS A 338 10.49 -2.32 34.08
N GLN A 339 10.63 -1.04 34.47
CA GLN A 339 11.65 -0.62 35.44
C GLN A 339 11.39 -1.21 36.83
N ASP A 340 10.14 -1.20 37.29
CA ASP A 340 9.75 -1.75 38.60
C ASP A 340 9.98 -3.27 38.70
N ILE A 341 9.85 -4.01 37.58
CA ILE A 341 10.15 -5.46 37.50
C ILE A 341 11.67 -5.74 37.43
N GLY A 342 12.46 -4.80 36.90
CA GLY A 342 13.93 -4.88 36.88
C GLY A 342 14.61 -4.52 38.21
N THR A 343 13.85 -3.99 39.18
CA THR A 343 14.30 -3.66 40.54
C THR A 343 13.64 -4.56 41.57
N THR A 344 13.81 -5.88 41.47
CA THR A 344 13.70 -6.74 42.66
C THR A 344 14.98 -6.56 43.49
N PRO A 345 14.89 -6.17 44.78
CA PRO A 345 16.07 -5.99 45.62
C PRO A 345 16.78 -7.33 45.81
N GLY A 346 18.10 -7.33 45.61
CA GLY A 346 18.97 -8.45 45.93
C GLY A 346 18.70 -8.96 47.34
N VAL A 347 18.41 -10.26 47.43
CA VAL A 347 18.32 -10.99 48.68
C VAL A 347 19.64 -10.83 49.41
N HIS A 348 19.57 -10.17 50.56
CA HIS A 348 20.66 -10.09 51.53
C HIS A 348 21.12 -11.49 51.90
N LEU A 349 22.35 -11.83 51.54
CA LEU A 349 23.14 -12.81 52.29
C LEU A 349 24.11 -12.00 53.18
N ARG A 350 23.88 -12.08 54.49
CA ARG A 350 24.86 -11.82 55.56
C ARG A 350 24.99 -13.09 56.39
N PRO A 351 26.06 -13.24 57.18
CA PRO A 351 27.44 -12.80 56.98
C PRO A 351 28.32 -13.91 56.40
#